data_AF-A0A973US45-F1
#
_entry.id   AF-A0A973US45-F1
#
_cell.length_a   1.000
_cell.length_b   1.000
_cell.length_c   1.000
_cell.angle_alpha   90.00
_cell.angle_beta   90.00
_cell.angle_gamma   90.00
#
_symmetry.space_group_name_H-M   'P 1'
#
loop_
_entity.id
_entity.type
_entity.pdbx_description
1 polymer ?
#
loop_
_entity_poly.entity_id
_entity_poly.type
_entity_poly.pdbx_seq_one_letter_code
_entity_poly.pdbx_strand_id
1 'polypeptide(L)'
;MPTNAIAIVLERGNLPVKYYGQVPVEPIPDGTVVTVTRAVSVKANMISLLRYIATARPANVVLVSHGEGSGISVTLTDKSQTALVSPHLQTLVDNKGKVSAQLAQELEISERSLRALQDAAGRVRALHLGRVDFRSCTLGEFADTLELLRSFFGAGAVSAPKNLDEYGGTPPIGPKTTAESWTKWREDHPFGKVEGDPPNRVGFETSNAVSALQYESKAGLRGWLGRNFPGHRYREGKVYYHGILVADSIVLPGERAYLDHLGHAP
;
A
#
# COMPACT_ATOMS: atom_id res chain seq x y z
N MET A 1 -10.73 -18.30 4.51
CA MET A 1 -10.15 -17.83 5.80
C MET A 1 -9.23 -16.66 5.52
N PRO A 2 -9.18 -15.62 6.37
CA PRO A 2 -8.22 -14.52 6.19
C PRO A 2 -6.80 -15.08 6.18
N THR A 3 -5.98 -14.66 5.23
CA THR A 3 -4.58 -15.06 5.16
C THR A 3 -3.71 -14.00 5.84
N ASN A 4 -2.72 -14.44 6.62
CA ASN A 4 -1.84 -13.52 7.35
C ASN A 4 -0.80 -12.91 6.41
N ALA A 5 -0.57 -11.61 6.56
CA ALA A 5 0.46 -10.86 5.87
C ALA A 5 1.34 -10.07 6.85
N ILE A 6 2.53 -9.69 6.38
CA ILE A 6 3.32 -8.60 6.97
C ILE A 6 3.30 -7.40 6.03
N ALA A 7 3.11 -6.20 6.58
CA ALA A 7 3.30 -4.97 5.83
C ALA A 7 4.74 -4.50 5.98
N ILE A 8 5.41 -4.23 4.86
CA ILE A 8 6.76 -3.69 4.81
C ILE A 8 6.70 -2.33 4.14
N VAL A 9 7.20 -1.32 4.83
CA VAL A 9 7.16 0.08 4.42
C VAL A 9 8.58 0.52 4.08
N LEU A 10 8.81 0.96 2.85
CA LEU A 10 10.13 1.35 2.35
C LEU A 10 10.36 2.87 2.36
N GLU A 11 9.36 3.64 2.78
CA GLU A 11 9.41 5.10 2.79
C GLU A 11 9.97 5.67 4.12
N ARG A 12 10.38 6.94 4.08
CA ARG A 12 10.78 7.71 5.27
C ARG A 12 9.59 8.11 6.17
N GLY A 13 8.36 7.76 5.79
CA GLY A 13 7.13 8.03 6.54
C GLY A 13 6.70 6.88 7.45
N ASN A 14 6.05 7.20 8.57
CA ASN A 14 5.45 6.21 9.47
C ASN A 14 3.92 6.09 9.33
N LEU A 15 3.31 6.80 8.37
CA LEU A 15 1.85 6.78 8.17
C LEU A 15 1.33 5.39 7.81
N PRO A 16 1.93 4.63 6.87
CA PRO A 16 1.44 3.28 6.58
C PRO A 16 1.58 2.33 7.79
N VAL A 17 2.66 2.45 8.57
CA VAL A 17 2.84 1.66 9.80
C VAL A 17 1.73 1.97 10.82
N LYS A 18 1.40 3.26 10.99
CA LYS A 18 0.32 3.71 11.88
C LYS A 18 -1.05 3.28 11.38
N TYR A 19 -1.28 3.36 10.06
CA TYR A 19 -2.49 2.86 9.41
C TYR A 19 -2.67 1.38 9.70
N TYR A 20 -1.72 0.50 9.35
CA TYR A 20 -1.87 -0.94 9.59
C TYR A 20 -1.93 -1.34 11.07
N GLY A 21 -1.38 -0.51 11.97
CA GLY A 21 -1.60 -0.67 13.41
C GLY A 21 -3.06 -0.42 13.84
N GLN A 22 -3.75 0.48 13.15
CA GLN A 22 -5.14 0.83 13.38
C GLN A 22 -6.13 0.01 12.53
N VAL A 23 -5.78 -0.33 11.30
CA VAL A 23 -6.60 -1.04 10.31
C VAL A 23 -5.76 -2.21 9.78
N PRO A 24 -5.78 -3.37 10.47
CA PRO A 24 -4.89 -4.50 10.19
C PRO A 24 -5.43 -5.40 9.07
N VAL A 25 -6.19 -4.83 8.12
CA VAL A 25 -6.89 -5.58 7.08
C VAL A 25 -6.67 -4.84 5.78
N GLU A 26 -6.37 -5.60 4.74
CA GLU A 26 -6.12 -5.07 3.40
C GLU A 26 -6.96 -5.83 2.37
N PRO A 27 -7.90 -5.17 1.68
CA PRO A 27 -8.67 -5.78 0.62
C PRO A 27 -7.82 -6.17 -0.58
N ILE A 28 -8.19 -7.28 -1.22
CA ILE A 28 -7.49 -7.83 -2.39
C ILE A 28 -8.47 -8.06 -3.55
N PRO A 29 -7.98 -8.13 -4.80
CA PRO A 29 -8.83 -8.06 -6.00
C PRO A 29 -9.97 -9.09 -6.09
N ASP A 30 -9.86 -10.24 -5.41
CA ASP A 30 -10.90 -11.28 -5.39
C ASP A 30 -12.05 -10.98 -4.41
N GLY A 31 -12.05 -9.80 -3.77
CA GLY A 31 -13.05 -9.39 -2.78
C GLY A 31 -12.82 -9.95 -1.38
N THR A 32 -11.76 -10.73 -1.18
CA THR A 32 -11.33 -11.17 0.15
C THR A 32 -10.34 -10.17 0.76
N VAL A 33 -9.76 -10.52 1.91
CA VAL A 33 -8.84 -9.65 2.64
C VAL A 33 -7.63 -10.43 3.15
N VAL A 34 -6.48 -9.75 3.21
CA VAL A 34 -5.33 -10.20 4.00
C VAL A 34 -5.33 -9.50 5.35
N THR A 35 -4.95 -10.22 6.40
CA THR A 35 -4.79 -9.65 7.74
C THR A 35 -3.33 -9.28 7.97
N VAL A 36 -3.04 -7.99 8.11
CA VAL A 36 -1.71 -7.48 8.43
C VAL A 36 -1.43 -7.69 9.91
N THR A 37 -0.63 -8.71 10.20
CA THR A 37 -0.26 -9.09 11.58
C THR A 37 0.80 -8.18 12.18
N ARG A 38 1.63 -7.57 11.32
CA ARG A 38 2.72 -6.68 11.69
C ARG A 38 3.03 -5.74 10.54
N ALA A 39 3.26 -4.46 10.85
CA ALA A 39 3.81 -3.48 9.92
C ALA A 39 5.19 -3.03 10.39
N VAL A 40 6.16 -2.96 9.47
CA VAL A 40 7.53 -2.53 9.78
C VAL A 40 8.07 -1.58 8.73
N SER A 41 8.97 -0.69 9.13
CA SER A 41 9.79 0.07 8.19
C SER A 41 11.12 -0.66 7.96
N VAL A 42 11.50 -0.79 6.70
CA VAL A 42 12.78 -1.39 6.28
C VAL A 42 13.53 -0.39 5.40
N LYS A 43 14.86 -0.51 5.35
CA LYS A 43 15.69 0.33 4.50
C LYS A 43 15.24 0.27 3.04
N ALA A 44 15.25 1.42 2.36
CA ALA A 44 14.75 1.63 1.01
C ALA A 44 15.65 1.06 -0.12
N ASN A 45 16.07 -0.20 -0.04
CA ASN A 45 16.72 -0.89 -1.16
C ASN A 45 16.26 -2.36 -1.27
N MET A 46 16.32 -2.89 -2.48
CA MET A 46 15.78 -4.20 -2.83
C MET A 46 16.50 -5.35 -2.11
N ILE A 47 17.84 -5.30 -1.97
CA ILE A 47 18.59 -6.34 -1.23
C ILE A 47 18.13 -6.42 0.23
N SER A 48 17.93 -5.28 0.89
CA SER A 48 17.51 -5.22 2.29
C SER A 48 16.07 -5.68 2.48
N LEU A 49 15.18 -5.27 1.57
CA LEU A 49 13.81 -5.77 1.50
C LEU A 49 13.78 -7.31 1.39
N LEU A 50 14.47 -7.87 0.39
CA LEU A 50 14.45 -9.30 0.12
C LEU A 50 15.05 -10.11 1.29
N ARG A 51 16.14 -9.62 1.89
CA ARG A 51 16.72 -10.23 3.10
C ARG A 51 15.76 -10.21 4.28
N TYR A 52 15.02 -9.12 4.46
CA TYR A 52 14.01 -9.03 5.50
C TYR A 52 12.88 -10.04 5.25
N ILE A 53 12.34 -10.12 4.04
CA ILE A 53 11.31 -11.11 3.67
C ILE A 53 11.82 -12.54 3.90
N ALA A 54 13.02 -12.85 3.41
CA ALA A 54 13.64 -14.17 3.57
C ALA A 54 13.84 -14.56 5.05
N THR A 55 14.11 -13.58 5.92
CA THR A 55 14.29 -13.81 7.36
C THR A 55 12.95 -13.94 8.09
N ALA A 56 11.99 -13.08 7.75
CA ALA A 56 10.66 -13.07 8.37
C ALA A 56 9.79 -14.26 7.92
N ARG A 57 10.08 -14.84 6.74
CA ARG A 57 9.38 -15.98 6.13
C ARG A 57 7.84 -15.85 6.16
N PRO A 58 7.28 -14.70 5.73
CA PRO A 58 5.84 -14.54 5.72
C PRO A 58 5.19 -15.44 4.65
N ALA A 59 3.92 -15.78 4.83
CA ALA A 59 3.13 -16.39 3.76
C ALA A 59 2.74 -15.36 2.69
N ASN A 60 2.41 -14.13 3.10
CA ASN A 60 1.97 -13.04 2.22
C ASN A 60 2.63 -11.73 2.64
N VAL A 61 2.82 -10.81 1.69
CA VAL A 61 3.44 -9.50 1.93
C VAL A 61 2.54 -8.40 1.41
N VAL A 62 2.38 -7.34 2.19
CA VAL A 62 1.93 -6.03 1.69
C VAL A 62 3.15 -5.13 1.61
N LEU A 63 3.50 -4.65 0.43
CA LEU A 63 4.67 -3.80 0.22
C LEU A 63 4.25 -2.37 -0.06
N VAL A 64 4.57 -1.45 0.85
CA VAL A 64 4.27 -0.01 0.69
C VAL A 64 5.53 0.72 0.25
N SER A 65 5.45 1.38 -0.91
CA SER A 65 6.53 2.17 -1.50
C SER A 65 5.97 3.12 -2.55
N HIS A 66 6.68 4.18 -2.90
CA HIS A 66 6.32 4.94 -4.09
C HIS A 66 6.42 4.06 -5.35
N GLY A 67 5.44 4.23 -6.24
CA GLY A 67 5.50 3.70 -7.60
C GLY A 67 6.08 4.76 -8.54
N GLU A 68 6.70 4.31 -9.61
CA GLU A 68 7.25 5.15 -10.67
C GLU A 68 6.87 4.54 -12.02
N GLY A 69 5.67 4.92 -12.50
CA GLY A 69 5.08 4.32 -13.69
C GLY A 69 5.06 2.80 -13.61
N SER A 70 5.79 2.14 -14.51
CA SER A 70 5.86 0.68 -14.62
C SER A 70 6.86 0.03 -13.66
N GLY A 71 7.11 0.63 -12.49
CA GLY A 71 8.10 0.15 -11.52
C GLY A 71 7.81 0.57 -10.08
N ILE A 72 8.72 0.16 -9.19
CA ILE A 72 8.75 0.62 -7.80
C ILE A 72 9.98 1.50 -7.59
N SER A 73 9.82 2.60 -6.87
CA SER A 73 10.89 3.56 -6.54
C SER A 73 11.80 3.02 -5.43
N VAL A 74 12.24 1.76 -5.57
CA VAL A 74 13.13 1.07 -4.67
C VAL A 74 14.44 0.84 -5.40
N THR A 75 15.51 1.43 -4.89
CA THR A 75 16.85 1.24 -5.46
C THR A 75 17.28 -0.22 -5.37
N LEU A 76 18.04 -0.71 -6.34
CA LEU A 76 18.59 -2.07 -6.28
C LEU A 76 19.54 -2.25 -5.08
N THR A 77 20.34 -1.22 -4.79
CA THR A 77 21.37 -1.23 -3.74
C THR A 77 21.51 0.16 -3.12
N ASP A 78 22.09 0.23 -1.92
CA ASP A 78 22.39 1.50 -1.22
C ASP A 78 23.29 2.48 -1.98
N LYS A 79 24.01 2.00 -3.00
CA LYS A 79 24.97 2.80 -3.77
C LYS A 79 24.46 3.15 -5.16
N SER A 80 23.29 2.64 -5.55
CA SER A 80 22.71 2.84 -6.87
C SER A 80 21.53 3.80 -6.75
N GLN A 81 21.38 4.67 -7.75
CA GLN A 81 20.19 5.50 -7.93
C GLN A 81 19.15 4.82 -8.82
N THR A 82 19.47 3.64 -9.34
CA THR A 82 18.67 2.87 -10.29
C THR A 82 17.48 2.26 -9.57
N ALA A 83 16.29 2.78 -9.88
CA ALA A 83 15.02 2.23 -9.42
C ALA A 83 14.70 0.90 -10.14
N LEU A 84 13.87 0.07 -9.50
CA LEU A 84 13.41 -1.18 -10.08
C LEU A 84 12.20 -0.95 -10.99
N VAL A 85 12.50 -0.66 -12.25
CA VAL A 85 11.52 -0.47 -13.35
C VAL A 85 11.46 -1.69 -14.28
N SER A 86 10.48 -1.76 -15.19
CA SER A 86 10.23 -2.95 -16.04
C SER A 86 11.46 -3.49 -16.76
N PRO A 87 12.33 -2.69 -17.42
CA PRO A 87 13.50 -3.24 -18.10
C PRO A 87 14.44 -3.97 -17.12
N HIS A 88 14.72 -3.38 -15.96
CA HIS A 88 15.56 -4.00 -14.93
C HIS A 88 14.90 -5.27 -14.35
N LEU A 89 13.58 -5.24 -14.16
CA LEU A 89 12.81 -6.41 -13.73
C LEU A 89 12.92 -7.56 -14.74
N GLN A 90 12.70 -7.27 -16.02
CA GLN A 90 12.81 -8.24 -17.11
C GLN A 90 14.22 -8.85 -17.12
N THR A 91 15.25 -8.00 -17.12
CA THR A 91 16.66 -8.42 -17.06
C THR A 91 16.96 -9.34 -15.87
N LEU A 92 16.43 -9.02 -14.69
CA LEU A 92 16.60 -9.85 -13.48
C LEU A 92 15.83 -11.18 -13.54
N VAL A 93 14.66 -11.21 -14.16
CA VAL A 93 13.84 -12.41 -14.34
C VAL A 93 14.47 -13.35 -15.36
N ASP A 94 14.86 -12.85 -16.53
CA ASP A 94 15.47 -13.65 -17.61
C ASP A 94 16.84 -14.23 -17.22
N ASN A 95 17.54 -13.52 -16.33
CA ASN A 95 18.85 -13.93 -15.82
C ASN A 95 18.81 -14.43 -14.37
N LYS A 96 17.68 -15.01 -13.95
CA LYS A 96 17.51 -15.58 -12.61
C LYS A 96 18.68 -16.47 -12.20
N GLY A 97 19.35 -16.10 -11.10
CA GLY A 97 20.48 -16.83 -10.52
C GLY A 97 21.82 -16.66 -11.25
N LYS A 98 21.85 -15.94 -12.38
CA LYS A 98 23.09 -15.67 -13.13
C LYS A 98 23.76 -14.41 -12.60
N VAL A 99 25.09 -14.40 -12.66
CA VAL A 99 25.93 -13.25 -12.29
C VAL A 99 27.03 -13.11 -13.34
N SER A 100 27.13 -11.92 -13.95
CA SER A 100 28.20 -11.57 -14.88
C SER A 100 28.49 -10.07 -14.80
N ALA A 101 29.70 -9.67 -15.22
CA ALA A 101 30.09 -8.27 -15.33
C ALA A 101 29.16 -7.47 -16.25
N GLN A 102 28.76 -8.06 -17.39
CA GLN A 102 27.83 -7.43 -18.34
C GLN A 102 26.46 -7.16 -17.70
N LEU A 103 25.89 -8.15 -17.01
CA LEU A 103 24.60 -8.00 -16.34
C LEU A 103 24.66 -6.98 -15.19
N ALA A 104 25.79 -6.96 -14.46
CA ALA A 104 26.00 -5.98 -13.40
C ALA A 104 26.11 -4.56 -13.97
N GLN A 105 26.78 -4.38 -15.10
CA GLN A 105 26.88 -3.11 -15.83
C GLN A 105 25.52 -2.63 -16.34
N GLU A 106 24.71 -3.53 -16.94
CA GLU A 106 23.36 -3.21 -17.43
C GLU A 106 22.43 -2.74 -16.31
N LEU A 107 22.57 -3.31 -15.11
CA LEU A 107 21.82 -2.92 -13.91
C LEU A 107 22.50 -1.81 -13.10
N GLU A 108 23.61 -1.26 -13.60
CA GLU A 108 24.37 -0.17 -12.97
C GLU A 108 24.78 -0.46 -11.50
N ILE A 109 25.16 -1.71 -11.22
CA ILE A 109 25.59 -2.17 -9.89
C ILE A 109 26.88 -2.97 -9.98
N SER A 110 27.55 -3.18 -8.84
CA SER A 110 28.72 -4.07 -8.81
C SER A 110 28.30 -5.54 -8.96
N GLU A 111 29.17 -6.39 -9.53
CA GLU A 111 28.95 -7.85 -9.59
C GLU A 111 28.71 -8.46 -8.21
N ARG A 112 29.39 -7.94 -7.18
CA ARG A 112 29.17 -8.33 -5.79
C ARG A 112 27.74 -8.02 -5.34
N SER A 113 27.23 -6.85 -5.69
CA SER A 113 25.84 -6.46 -5.38
C SER A 113 24.83 -7.30 -6.15
N LEU A 114 25.09 -7.57 -7.45
CA LEU A 114 24.24 -8.42 -8.27
C LEU A 114 24.15 -9.84 -7.68
N ARG A 115 25.28 -10.42 -7.26
CA ARG A 115 25.30 -11.70 -6.56
C ARG A 115 24.44 -11.67 -5.29
N ALA A 116 24.62 -10.64 -4.46
CA ALA A 116 23.83 -10.50 -3.23
C ALA A 116 22.32 -10.31 -3.50
N LEU A 117 21.95 -9.63 -4.58
CA LEU A 117 20.57 -9.44 -5.03
C LEU A 117 19.98 -10.78 -5.51
N GLN A 118 20.67 -11.50 -6.39
CA GLN A 118 20.21 -12.80 -6.90
C GLN A 118 20.09 -13.84 -5.78
N ASP A 119 21.04 -13.88 -4.84
CA ASP A 119 20.99 -14.75 -3.67
C ASP A 119 19.78 -14.44 -2.79
N ALA A 120 19.55 -13.15 -2.49
CA ALA A 120 18.40 -12.73 -1.67
C ALA A 120 17.07 -13.02 -2.37
N ALA A 121 16.96 -12.73 -3.67
CA ALA A 121 15.77 -13.02 -4.46
C ALA A 121 15.52 -14.53 -4.56
N GLY A 122 16.58 -15.34 -4.70
CA GLY A 122 16.50 -16.80 -4.67
C GLY A 122 15.88 -17.33 -3.38
N ARG A 123 16.31 -16.79 -2.23
CA ARG A 123 15.74 -17.15 -0.92
C ARG A 123 14.27 -16.77 -0.78
N VAL A 124 13.88 -15.60 -1.28
CA VAL A 124 12.47 -15.17 -1.25
C VAL A 124 11.59 -16.05 -2.13
N ARG A 125 12.03 -16.35 -3.36
CA ARG A 125 11.30 -17.26 -4.26
C ARG A 125 11.13 -18.67 -3.67
N ALA A 126 12.12 -19.17 -2.94
CA ALA A 126 12.04 -20.45 -2.25
C ALA A 126 11.02 -20.48 -1.11
N LEU A 127 10.47 -19.33 -0.69
CA LEU A 127 9.37 -19.28 0.27
C LEU A 127 8.02 -19.62 -0.37
N HIS A 128 7.89 -19.52 -1.71
CA HIS A 128 6.62 -19.67 -2.42
C HIS A 128 5.52 -18.80 -1.80
N LEU A 129 5.76 -17.49 -1.74
CA LEU A 129 4.81 -16.54 -1.17
C LEU A 129 3.44 -16.74 -1.82
N GLY A 130 2.37 -16.77 -1.03
CA GLY A 130 1.01 -16.84 -1.57
C GLY A 130 0.72 -15.61 -2.41
N ARG A 131 1.09 -14.42 -1.92
CA ARG A 131 0.96 -13.16 -2.64
C ARG A 131 1.88 -12.04 -2.18
N VAL A 132 2.07 -11.07 -3.07
CA VAL A 132 2.66 -9.76 -2.76
C VAL A 132 1.72 -8.66 -3.28
N ASP A 133 1.09 -7.95 -2.35
CA ASP A 133 0.20 -6.82 -2.66
C ASP A 133 0.99 -5.51 -2.52
N PHE A 134 1.26 -4.86 -3.65
CA PHE A 134 1.99 -3.61 -3.71
C PHE A 134 1.03 -2.44 -3.46
N ARG A 135 1.38 -1.58 -2.52
CA ARG A 135 0.76 -0.28 -2.27
C ARG A 135 1.70 0.78 -2.80
N SER A 136 1.85 0.71 -4.12
CA SER A 136 2.74 1.54 -4.94
C SER A 136 1.95 2.17 -6.06
N CYS A 137 1.93 3.50 -6.09
CA CYS A 137 1.12 4.30 -7.01
C CYS A 137 1.21 3.81 -8.46
N THR A 138 0.06 3.69 -9.14
CA THR A 138 -0.08 3.42 -10.59
C THR A 138 0.48 2.10 -11.13
N LEU A 139 1.17 1.32 -10.30
CA LEU A 139 1.78 0.06 -10.73
C LEU A 139 0.75 -0.96 -11.27
N GLY A 140 -0.50 -0.87 -10.81
CA GLY A 140 -1.61 -1.71 -11.23
C GLY A 140 -2.06 -1.49 -12.67
N GLU A 141 -1.65 -0.40 -13.33
CA GLU A 141 -1.95 -0.14 -14.74
C GLU A 141 -1.11 -0.99 -15.70
N PHE A 142 -0.01 -1.58 -15.22
CA PHE A 142 0.99 -2.26 -16.04
C PHE A 142 0.98 -3.77 -15.80
N ALA A 143 0.07 -4.48 -16.49
CA ALA A 143 -0.10 -5.93 -16.33
C ALA A 143 1.22 -6.71 -16.54
N ASP A 144 2.01 -6.37 -17.55
CA ASP A 144 3.31 -7.01 -17.82
C ASP A 144 4.30 -6.81 -16.65
N THR A 145 4.32 -5.63 -16.05
CA THR A 145 5.13 -5.37 -14.86
C THR A 145 4.66 -6.20 -13.67
N LEU A 146 3.35 -6.35 -13.46
CA LEU A 146 2.82 -7.21 -12.40
C LEU A 146 3.26 -8.67 -12.59
N GLU A 147 3.23 -9.19 -13.81
CA GLU A 147 3.73 -10.54 -14.10
C GLU A 147 5.24 -10.69 -13.83
N LEU A 148 6.02 -9.67 -14.17
CA LEU A 148 7.45 -9.64 -13.86
C LEU A 148 7.71 -9.61 -12.35
N LEU A 149 6.95 -8.80 -11.59
CA LEU A 149 7.07 -8.74 -10.13
C LEU A 149 6.66 -10.07 -9.49
N ARG A 150 5.56 -10.68 -9.95
CA ARG A 150 5.11 -12.00 -9.50
C ARG A 150 6.21 -13.04 -9.69
N SER A 151 6.81 -13.06 -10.88
CA SER A 151 7.93 -13.96 -11.23
C SER A 151 9.21 -13.67 -10.42
N PHE A 152 9.54 -12.39 -10.24
CA PHE A 152 10.73 -11.95 -9.52
C PHE A 152 10.70 -12.37 -8.04
N PHE A 153 9.57 -12.12 -7.37
CA PHE A 153 9.32 -12.51 -5.97
C PHE A 153 8.99 -14.00 -5.82
N GLY A 154 8.57 -14.70 -6.89
CA GLY A 154 8.10 -16.08 -6.81
C GLY A 154 6.81 -16.20 -6.02
N ALA A 155 5.93 -15.22 -6.19
CA ALA A 155 4.63 -15.17 -5.55
C ALA A 155 3.59 -15.94 -6.37
N GLY A 156 2.59 -16.52 -5.70
CA GLY A 156 1.41 -17.06 -6.35
C GLY A 156 0.70 -15.97 -7.14
N ALA A 157 0.34 -14.88 -6.46
CA ALA A 157 -0.31 -13.73 -7.08
C ALA A 157 0.30 -12.39 -6.64
N VAL A 158 0.05 -11.33 -7.41
CA VAL A 158 0.34 -9.95 -7.01
C VAL A 158 -0.82 -9.01 -7.31
N SER A 159 -0.89 -7.88 -6.60
CA SER A 159 -1.83 -6.81 -6.91
C SER A 159 -1.19 -5.45 -6.67
N ALA A 160 -1.71 -4.41 -7.31
CA ALA A 160 -1.26 -3.03 -7.09
C ALA A 160 -2.35 -2.02 -7.48
N PRO A 161 -2.35 -0.80 -6.93
CA PRO A 161 -3.29 0.23 -7.32
C PRO A 161 -3.02 0.76 -8.73
N LYS A 162 -4.09 0.97 -9.50
CA LYS A 162 -4.08 1.60 -10.83
C LYS A 162 -3.91 3.12 -10.73
N ASN A 163 -4.35 3.73 -9.62
CA ASN A 163 -4.21 5.17 -9.42
C ASN A 163 -3.22 5.48 -8.30
N LEU A 164 -3.11 6.74 -7.91
CA LEU A 164 -2.29 7.15 -6.78
C LEU A 164 -2.84 6.54 -5.50
N ASP A 165 -1.95 5.98 -4.69
CA ASP A 165 -2.29 5.38 -3.40
C ASP A 165 -1.85 6.34 -2.30
N GLU A 166 -2.76 6.74 -1.43
CA GLU A 166 -2.51 7.76 -0.42
C GLU A 166 -2.63 7.20 0.99
N TYR A 167 -1.70 7.59 1.85
CA TYR A 167 -1.78 7.38 3.29
C TYR A 167 -1.82 8.73 4.00
N GLY A 168 -2.72 8.88 4.96
CA GLY A 168 -2.85 10.10 5.74
C GLY A 168 -3.37 9.86 7.15
N GLY A 169 -3.60 10.96 7.86
CA GLY A 169 -4.22 10.86 9.19
C GLY A 169 -4.72 12.19 9.70
N THR A 170 -6.01 12.21 10.07
CA THR A 170 -6.72 13.41 10.51
C THR A 170 -7.36 13.19 11.88
N PRO A 171 -7.27 14.16 12.81
CA PRO A 171 -8.01 14.08 14.07
C PRO A 171 -9.51 14.27 13.80
N PRO A 172 -10.40 13.39 14.29
CA PRO A 172 -11.83 13.59 14.17
C PRO A 172 -12.27 14.77 15.06
N ILE A 173 -13.00 15.72 14.48
CA ILE A 173 -13.55 16.89 15.16
C ILE A 173 -15.03 16.61 15.50
N GLY A 174 -15.38 16.65 16.78
CA GLY A 174 -16.75 16.41 17.22
C GLY A 174 -16.86 16.01 18.69
N PRO A 175 -18.09 15.70 19.16
CA PRO A 175 -19.35 15.67 18.40
C PRO A 175 -19.83 17.07 17.94
N LYS A 176 -20.44 17.15 16.76
CA LYS A 176 -21.07 18.38 16.19
C LYS A 176 -22.53 18.11 15.82
N THR A 177 -23.47 18.68 16.57
CA THR A 177 -24.91 18.37 16.47
C THR A 177 -25.76 19.48 15.84
N THR A 178 -25.22 20.68 15.67
CA THR A 178 -25.99 21.82 15.14
C THR A 178 -25.99 21.84 13.62
N ALA A 179 -27.11 22.25 13.01
CA ALA A 179 -27.19 22.42 11.55
C ALA A 179 -26.11 23.38 11.03
N GLU A 180 -25.87 24.49 11.74
CA GLU A 180 -24.84 25.47 11.42
C GLU A 180 -23.44 24.85 11.30
N SER A 181 -23.05 23.97 12.23
CA SER A 181 -21.74 23.31 12.16
C SER A 181 -21.56 22.40 10.94
N TRP A 182 -22.65 21.83 10.42
CA TRP A 182 -22.63 21.00 9.22
C TRP A 182 -22.71 21.83 7.94
N THR A 183 -23.43 22.95 7.95
CA THR A 183 -23.38 23.93 6.86
C THR A 183 -21.97 24.47 6.71
N LYS A 184 -21.37 24.97 7.79
CA LYS A 184 -19.99 25.47 7.79
C LYS A 184 -18.99 24.41 7.32
N TRP A 185 -19.15 23.16 7.75
CA TRP A 185 -18.26 22.08 7.30
C TRP A 185 -18.31 21.91 5.78
N ARG A 186 -19.50 21.94 5.15
CA ARG A 186 -19.60 21.82 3.68
C ARG A 186 -19.03 23.03 2.94
N GLU A 187 -19.10 24.21 3.54
CA GLU A 187 -18.52 25.43 2.98
C GLU A 187 -16.98 25.39 3.05
N ASP A 188 -16.43 24.95 4.18
CA ASP A 188 -14.98 24.82 4.39
C ASP A 188 -14.38 23.62 3.61
N HIS A 189 -15.20 22.61 3.30
CA HIS A 189 -14.82 21.34 2.68
C HIS A 189 -15.69 21.02 1.45
N PRO A 190 -15.56 21.79 0.34
CA PRO A 190 -16.46 21.68 -0.81
C PRO A 190 -16.36 20.35 -1.57
N PHE A 191 -15.27 19.59 -1.40
CA PHE A 191 -15.10 18.26 -1.99
C PHE A 191 -15.31 17.13 -0.96
N GLY A 192 -15.63 17.52 0.28
CA GLY A 192 -15.92 16.60 1.37
C GLY A 192 -17.24 15.88 1.19
N LYS A 193 -17.27 14.61 1.59
CA LYS A 193 -18.49 13.79 1.63
C LYS A 193 -19.08 13.81 3.03
N VAL A 194 -20.39 14.05 3.16
CA VAL A 194 -21.15 13.81 4.40
C VAL A 194 -21.96 12.54 4.22
N GLU A 195 -21.67 11.54 5.04
CA GLU A 195 -22.35 10.24 5.04
C GLU A 195 -23.20 10.05 6.30
N GLY A 196 -24.26 9.24 6.15
CA GLY A 196 -25.21 8.91 7.22
C GLY A 196 -26.25 10.00 7.47
N ASP A 197 -27.24 9.66 8.28
CA ASP A 197 -28.33 10.56 8.68
C ASP A 197 -28.14 11.04 10.12
N PRO A 198 -28.70 12.21 10.51
CA PRO A 198 -28.77 12.61 11.91
C PRO A 198 -29.41 11.51 12.77
N PRO A 199 -28.89 11.23 13.98
CA PRO A 199 -27.79 11.91 14.67
C PRO A 199 -26.41 11.26 14.46
N ASN A 200 -26.16 10.63 13.31
CA ASN A 200 -24.99 9.80 13.03
C ASN A 200 -24.21 10.22 11.78
N ARG A 201 -24.26 11.52 11.43
CA ARG A 201 -23.50 12.05 10.30
C ARG A 201 -21.99 11.99 10.53
N VAL A 202 -21.25 11.72 9.47
CA VAL A 202 -19.79 11.82 9.41
C VAL A 202 -19.39 12.55 8.13
N GLY A 203 -18.63 13.64 8.27
CA GLY A 203 -18.03 14.38 7.17
C GLY A 203 -16.58 13.99 7.01
N PHE A 204 -16.13 13.63 5.81
CA PHE A 204 -14.75 13.26 5.50
C PHE A 204 -14.28 13.88 4.18
N GLU A 205 -13.07 14.45 4.17
CA GLU A 205 -12.43 15.02 2.98
C GLU A 205 -10.94 14.70 2.98
N THR A 206 -10.40 14.39 1.79
CA THR A 206 -8.97 14.16 1.54
C THR A 206 -8.48 14.85 0.25
N SER A 207 -9.26 15.79 -0.30
CA SER A 207 -8.94 16.48 -1.55
C SER A 207 -7.87 17.55 -1.37
N ASN A 208 -7.07 17.85 -2.40
CA ASN A 208 -6.21 19.04 -2.46
C ASN A 208 -5.29 19.23 -1.24
N ALA A 209 -4.69 18.15 -0.73
CA ALA A 209 -3.85 18.14 0.48
C ALA A 209 -4.57 18.55 1.78
N VAL A 210 -5.89 18.69 1.75
CA VAL A 210 -6.74 18.83 2.94
C VAL A 210 -7.08 17.44 3.44
N SER A 211 -7.01 17.23 4.75
CA SER A 211 -7.58 16.04 5.38
C SER A 211 -8.40 16.41 6.60
N ALA A 212 -9.72 16.23 6.51
CA ALA A 212 -10.67 16.64 7.52
C ALA A 212 -11.66 15.52 7.84
N LEU A 213 -12.00 15.40 9.13
CA LEU A 213 -12.99 14.46 9.61
C LEU A 213 -13.84 15.14 10.69
N GLN A 214 -15.14 15.25 10.47
CA GLN A 214 -16.12 15.73 11.44
C GLN A 214 -17.15 14.65 11.74
N TYR A 215 -17.61 14.54 12.98
CA TYR A 215 -18.63 13.55 13.35
C TYR A 215 -19.69 14.11 14.29
N GLU A 216 -20.93 13.63 14.15
CA GLU A 216 -22.06 14.08 14.96
C GLU A 216 -22.16 13.31 16.28
N SER A 217 -21.87 12.01 16.24
CA SER A 217 -21.91 11.14 17.41
C SER A 217 -20.81 10.09 17.36
N LYS A 218 -20.38 9.60 18.53
CA LYS A 218 -19.39 8.51 18.61
C LYS A 218 -19.91 7.23 17.95
N ALA A 219 -21.22 7.00 17.94
CA ALA A 219 -21.84 5.86 17.28
C ALA A 219 -21.76 6.00 15.75
N GLY A 220 -22.05 7.19 15.22
CA GLY A 220 -21.89 7.51 13.79
C GLY A 220 -20.45 7.33 13.32
N LEU A 221 -19.47 7.89 14.06
CA LEU A 221 -18.06 7.69 13.76
C LEU A 221 -17.67 6.20 13.75
N ARG A 222 -18.09 5.43 14.77
CA ARG A 222 -17.79 3.99 14.84
C ARG A 222 -18.43 3.22 13.68
N GLY A 223 -19.67 3.55 13.32
CA GLY A 223 -20.37 2.93 12.21
C GLY A 223 -19.73 3.25 10.86
N TRP A 224 -19.33 4.50 10.64
CA TRP A 224 -18.61 4.92 9.43
C TRP A 224 -17.25 4.24 9.32
N LEU A 225 -16.46 4.20 10.40
CA LEU A 225 -15.19 3.48 10.44
C LEU A 225 -15.37 1.97 10.16
N GLY A 226 -16.41 1.36 10.72
CA GLY A 226 -16.70 -0.07 10.50
C GLY A 226 -17.03 -0.41 9.04
N ARG A 227 -17.66 0.52 8.31
CA ARG A 227 -17.95 0.36 6.88
C ARG A 227 -16.72 0.62 6.01
N ASN A 228 -16.00 1.72 6.25
CA ASN A 228 -14.94 2.19 5.36
C ASN A 228 -13.55 1.61 5.68
N PHE A 229 -13.35 1.10 6.90
CA PHE A 229 -12.12 0.45 7.35
C PHE A 229 -12.43 -0.86 8.08
N PRO A 230 -12.77 -1.94 7.33
CA PRO A 230 -13.12 -3.22 7.92
C PRO A 230 -12.07 -3.71 8.92
N GLY A 231 -12.51 -4.09 10.13
CA GLY A 231 -11.60 -4.57 11.18
C GLY A 231 -10.79 -3.47 11.89
N HIS A 232 -11.12 -2.19 11.73
CA HIS A 232 -10.44 -1.11 12.43
C HIS A 232 -10.44 -1.30 13.96
N ARG A 233 -9.38 -0.79 14.58
CA ARG A 233 -9.10 -0.81 16.02
C ARG A 233 -9.03 0.59 16.61
N TYR A 234 -9.52 1.60 15.89
CA TYR A 234 -9.56 2.98 16.35
C TYR A 234 -10.19 3.09 17.75
N ARG A 235 -9.49 3.78 18.66
CA ARG A 235 -9.96 4.09 20.01
C ARG A 235 -10.04 5.59 20.24
N GLU A 236 -8.97 6.30 19.89
CA GLU A 236 -8.80 7.74 20.09
C GLU A 236 -7.69 8.30 19.19
N GLY A 237 -7.49 9.61 19.24
CA GLY A 237 -6.46 10.31 18.47
C GLY A 237 -6.80 10.41 16.99
N LYS A 238 -5.78 10.37 16.13
CA LYS A 238 -5.95 10.47 14.68
C LYS A 238 -6.60 9.20 14.12
N VAL A 239 -7.54 9.40 13.19
CA VAL A 239 -7.96 8.35 12.28
C VAL A 239 -6.93 8.33 11.15
N TYR A 240 -6.20 7.23 11.04
CA TYR A 240 -5.29 7.00 9.93
C TYR A 240 -6.09 6.37 8.80
N TYR A 241 -5.87 6.87 7.60
CA TYR A 241 -6.55 6.36 6.41
C TYR A 241 -5.53 5.97 5.36
N HIS A 242 -6.02 5.10 4.48
CA HIS A 242 -5.41 4.67 3.24
C HIS A 242 -6.54 4.67 2.21
N GLY A 243 -6.25 5.05 0.98
CA GLY A 243 -7.23 5.03 -0.09
C GLY A 243 -6.61 5.35 -1.44
N ILE A 244 -7.36 5.04 -2.49
CA ILE A 244 -6.92 5.26 -3.86
C ILE A 244 -7.53 6.56 -4.36
N LEU A 245 -6.70 7.49 -4.84
CA LEU A 245 -7.16 8.76 -5.38
C LEU A 245 -7.86 8.55 -6.73
N VAL A 246 -9.12 8.99 -6.81
CA VAL A 246 -9.98 8.91 -7.99
C VAL A 246 -10.63 10.28 -8.19
N ALA A 247 -10.23 10.97 -9.25
CA ALA A 247 -10.52 12.40 -9.44
C ALA A 247 -10.08 13.22 -8.20
N ASP A 248 -10.99 13.97 -7.58
CA ASP A 248 -10.68 14.88 -6.47
C ASP A 248 -10.88 14.25 -5.07
N SER A 249 -11.09 12.94 -4.97
CA SER A 249 -11.37 12.25 -3.70
C SER A 249 -10.69 10.89 -3.64
N ILE A 250 -10.58 10.31 -2.45
CA ILE A 250 -10.14 8.91 -2.32
C ILE A 250 -11.34 7.96 -2.26
N VAL A 251 -11.11 6.76 -2.78
CA VAL A 251 -11.95 5.59 -2.54
C VAL A 251 -11.31 4.79 -1.42
N LEU A 252 -12.05 4.56 -0.35
CA LEU A 252 -11.57 3.88 0.85
C LEU A 252 -11.65 2.35 0.71
N PRO A 253 -10.79 1.58 1.42
CA PRO A 253 -10.73 0.12 1.36
C PRO A 253 -12.06 -0.60 1.61
N GLY A 254 -12.96 -0.04 2.41
CA GLY A 254 -14.28 -0.60 2.66
C GLY A 254 -15.32 -0.32 1.55
N GLU A 255 -15.03 0.59 0.63
CA GLU A 255 -15.91 0.91 -0.49
C GLU A 255 -15.75 -0.14 -1.60
N ARG A 256 -16.87 -0.59 -2.18
CA ARG A 256 -16.86 -1.60 -3.24
C ARG A 256 -15.98 -1.20 -4.44
N ALA A 257 -16.00 0.08 -4.80
CA ALA A 257 -15.23 0.61 -5.92
C ALA A 257 -13.71 0.46 -5.72
N TYR A 258 -13.23 0.31 -4.48
CA TYR A 258 -11.79 0.18 -4.18
C TYR A 258 -11.13 -0.94 -5.00
N LEU A 259 -11.82 -2.07 -5.12
CA LEU A 259 -11.30 -3.25 -5.82
C LEU A 259 -11.17 -3.02 -7.34
N ASP A 260 -12.04 -2.18 -7.91
CA ASP A 260 -12.00 -1.85 -9.34
C ASP A 260 -10.72 -1.09 -9.72
N HIS A 261 -10.12 -0.40 -8.73
CA HIS A 261 -8.87 0.32 -8.85
C HIS A 261 -7.62 -0.52 -8.55
N LEU A 262 -7.75 -1.84 -8.41
CA LEU A 262 -6.60 -2.74 -8.28
C LEU A 262 -6.33 -3.47 -9.60
N GLY A 263 -5.06 -3.45 -10.03
CA GLY A 263 -4.50 -4.38 -11.01
C GLY A 263 -4.10 -5.68 -10.34
N HIS A 264 -4.08 -6.77 -11.11
CA HIS A 264 -3.83 -8.11 -10.59
C HIS A 264 -3.13 -9.01 -11.61
N ALA A 265 -2.21 -9.84 -11.12
CA ALA A 265 -1.59 -10.94 -11.85
C ALA A 265 -1.64 -12.20 -10.96
N PRO A 266 -2.38 -13.26 -11.35
CA PRO A 266 -2.64 -14.44 -10.53
C PRO A 266 -1.55 -15.52 -10.58
#